data_AF-A0A4Q6F5Y2-F1
#
_entry.id   AF-A0A4Q6F5Y2-F1
#
_cell.length_a   1.000
_cell.length_b   1.000
_cell.length_c   1.000
_cell.angle_alpha   90.00
_cell.angle_beta   90.00
_cell.angle_gamma   90.00
#
_symmetry.space_group_name_H-M   'P 1'
#
loop_
_entity.id
_entity.type
_entity.pdbx_description
1 polymer ?
#
loop_
_entity_poly.entity_id
_entity_poly.type
_entity_poly.pdbx_seq_one_letter_code
_entity_poly.pdbx_strand_id
1 'polypeptide(L)'
;SGLVDDRSIVSDKLINCVKENMSPAWTYNQGIILGAAVELHKATGNVGYLDQAKKTAYGAMQYVTSGGILIEATDSSCGACTGDERLFKGAFMRNLREFYGARKDETIGNFLRNNANSAYNKARTSDNYYGFRWNGPYDRKDAGRQTSALDLMNAMIVL
;
A
#
# COMPACT_ATOMS: atom_id res chain seq x y z
N SER A 1 4.90 -22.93 -7.99
CA SER A 1 5.32 -22.20 -6.77
C SER A 1 5.82 -20.82 -7.19
N GLY A 2 5.82 -19.85 -6.28
CA GLY A 2 6.24 -18.46 -6.54
C GLY A 2 6.00 -17.61 -5.30
N LEU A 3 6.33 -16.31 -5.34
CA LEU A 3 6.07 -15.39 -4.23
C LEU A 3 4.60 -14.96 -4.12
N VAL A 4 3.79 -15.18 -5.17
CA VAL A 4 2.38 -14.78 -5.20
C VAL A 4 1.48 -15.94 -4.78
N ASP A 5 0.58 -15.71 -3.82
CA ASP A 5 -0.42 -16.67 -3.36
C ASP A 5 -1.76 -16.60 -4.11
N ASP A 6 -2.69 -17.49 -3.75
CA ASP A 6 -3.98 -17.61 -4.44
C ASP A 6 -4.90 -16.40 -4.19
N ARG A 7 -4.56 -15.56 -3.22
CA ARG A 7 -5.20 -14.26 -2.95
C ARG A 7 -4.54 -13.12 -3.73
N SER A 8 -3.57 -13.45 -4.59
CA SER A 8 -2.72 -12.49 -5.31
C SER A 8 -1.85 -11.62 -4.40
N ILE A 9 -1.59 -12.07 -3.17
CA ILE A 9 -0.67 -11.42 -2.23
C ILE A 9 0.76 -11.91 -2.47
N VAL A 10 1.69 -10.96 -2.50
CA VAL A 10 3.12 -11.17 -2.62
C VAL A 10 3.70 -11.42 -1.22
N SER A 11 4.16 -12.64 -0.97
CA SER A 11 4.89 -13.05 0.24
C SER A 11 6.23 -12.32 0.35
N ASP A 12 6.73 -12.18 1.59
CA ASP A 12 8.00 -11.47 1.83
C ASP A 12 9.21 -12.23 1.29
N LYS A 13 9.23 -13.55 1.50
CA LYS A 13 10.30 -14.42 1.02
C LYS A 13 9.84 -15.86 0.88
N LEU A 14 10.72 -16.66 0.29
CA LEU A 14 10.65 -18.11 0.27
C LEU A 14 11.67 -18.67 1.26
N ILE A 15 11.24 -19.61 2.11
CA ILE A 15 12.12 -20.41 2.96
C ILE A 15 11.95 -21.86 2.50
N ASN A 16 13.03 -22.47 2.01
CA ASN A 16 13.01 -23.83 1.46
C ASN A 16 11.89 -24.04 0.40
N CYS A 17 11.75 -23.09 -0.54
CA CYS A 17 10.73 -23.06 -1.58
C CYS A 17 9.27 -22.95 -1.08
N VAL A 18 9.07 -22.72 0.22
CA VAL A 18 7.76 -22.47 0.83
C VAL A 18 7.61 -20.98 1.09
N LYS A 19 6.43 -20.44 0.78
CA LYS A 19 6.08 -19.04 1.04
C LYS A 19 6.03 -18.78 2.53
N GLU A 20 6.68 -17.72 2.98
CA GLU A 20 6.39 -17.16 4.29
C GLU A 20 5.15 -16.28 4.19
N ASN A 21 4.02 -16.79 4.68
CA ASN A 21 2.76 -16.06 4.68
C ASN A 21 2.61 -15.25 5.97
N MET A 22 2.78 -13.93 5.86
CA MET A 22 2.43 -13.00 6.92
C MET A 22 0.97 -12.57 6.79
N SER A 23 0.31 -12.34 7.92
CA SER A 23 -1.07 -11.83 7.97
C SER A 23 -1.17 -10.71 9.01
N PRO A 24 -1.33 -9.43 8.59
CA PRO A 24 -1.35 -8.98 7.19
C PRO A 24 0.06 -9.05 6.54
N ALA A 25 0.10 -9.07 5.21
CA ALA A 25 1.37 -9.01 4.46
C ALA A 25 1.93 -7.59 4.43
N TRP A 26 3.22 -7.43 4.12
CA TRP A 26 3.83 -6.10 3.95
C TRP A 26 3.27 -5.38 2.73
N THR A 27 2.90 -4.10 2.90
CA THR A 27 2.26 -3.34 1.84
C THR A 27 3.21 -3.03 0.68
N TYR A 28 4.49 -2.76 0.96
CA TYR A 28 5.46 -2.38 -0.07
C TYR A 28 5.67 -3.50 -1.11
N ASN A 29 5.68 -4.77 -0.68
CA ASN A 29 5.79 -5.92 -1.59
C ASN A 29 4.65 -5.94 -2.60
N GLN A 30 3.43 -5.57 -2.18
CA GLN A 30 2.28 -5.50 -3.08
C GLN A 30 2.45 -4.32 -4.04
N GLY A 31 2.89 -3.18 -3.52
CA GLY A 31 3.04 -1.93 -4.27
C GLY A 31 4.09 -2.00 -5.37
N ILE A 32 5.30 -2.48 -5.07
CA ILE A 32 6.40 -2.53 -6.03
C ILE A 32 6.03 -3.34 -7.28
N ILE A 33 5.27 -4.43 -7.12
CA ILE A 33 4.79 -5.23 -8.25
C ILE A 33 3.81 -4.45 -9.14
N LEU A 34 2.99 -3.54 -8.57
CA LEU A 34 2.11 -2.68 -9.37
C LEU A 34 2.92 -1.74 -10.26
N GLY A 35 3.92 -1.06 -9.68
CA GLY A 35 4.79 -0.15 -10.44
C GLY A 35 5.60 -0.89 -11.51
N ALA A 36 6.18 -2.03 -11.16
CA ALA A 36 6.93 -2.86 -12.10
C ALA A 36 6.04 -3.31 -13.28
N ALA A 37 4.80 -3.71 -13.02
CA ALA A 37 3.86 -4.09 -14.06
C ALA A 37 3.48 -2.92 -14.99
N VAL A 38 3.35 -1.71 -14.45
CA VAL A 38 3.14 -0.49 -15.26
C VAL A 38 4.32 -0.25 -16.20
N GLU A 39 5.55 -0.33 -15.68
CA GLU A 39 6.74 -0.12 -16.51
C GLU A 39 6.94 -1.24 -17.55
N LEU A 40 6.67 -2.50 -17.20
CA LEU A 40 6.68 -3.61 -18.16
C LEU A 40 5.62 -3.43 -19.25
N HIS A 41 4.43 -2.96 -18.89
CA HIS A 41 3.40 -2.64 -19.88
C HIS A 41 3.87 -1.53 -20.83
N LYS A 42 4.44 -0.43 -20.30
CA LYS A 42 4.99 0.65 -21.14
C LYS A 42 6.08 0.16 -22.09
N ALA A 43 6.96 -0.73 -21.61
CA ALA A 43 8.08 -1.23 -22.39
C ALA A 43 7.67 -2.23 -23.49
N THR A 44 6.59 -2.97 -23.30
CA THR A 44 6.24 -4.12 -24.17
C THR A 44 4.90 -3.98 -24.89
N GLY A 45 4.04 -3.06 -24.46
CA GLY A 45 2.64 -2.96 -24.89
C GLY A 45 1.73 -4.08 -24.37
N ASN A 46 2.25 -5.04 -23.59
CA ASN A 46 1.46 -6.19 -23.14
C ASN A 46 0.52 -5.81 -21.99
N VAL A 47 -0.79 -5.82 -22.25
CA VAL A 47 -1.84 -5.48 -21.26
C VAL A 47 -1.93 -6.51 -20.12
N GLY A 48 -1.46 -7.74 -20.32
CA GLY A 48 -1.48 -8.80 -19.31
C GLY A 48 -0.74 -8.43 -18.02
N TYR A 49 0.27 -7.56 -18.10
CA TYR A 49 0.94 -7.03 -16.91
C TYR A 49 -0.02 -6.20 -16.05
N LEU A 50 -0.84 -5.34 -16.66
CA LEU A 50 -1.84 -4.54 -15.95
C LEU A 50 -2.99 -5.41 -15.41
N ASP A 51 -3.34 -6.50 -16.10
CA ASP A 51 -4.33 -7.45 -15.59
C ASP A 51 -3.84 -8.18 -14.33
N GLN A 52 -2.57 -8.58 -14.31
CA GLN A 52 -1.98 -9.21 -13.13
C GLN A 52 -1.84 -8.21 -11.96
N ALA A 53 -1.40 -6.98 -12.25
CA ALA A 53 -1.32 -5.92 -11.24
C ALA A 53 -2.68 -5.59 -10.62
N LYS A 54 -3.75 -5.57 -11.43
CA LYS A 54 -5.11 -5.37 -10.92
C LYS A 54 -5.48 -6.41 -9.85
N LYS A 55 -5.17 -7.69 -10.08
CA LYS A 55 -5.44 -8.76 -9.11
C LYS A 55 -4.68 -8.54 -7.79
N THR A 56 -3.40 -8.17 -7.87
CA THR A 56 -2.59 -7.87 -6.67
C THR A 56 -3.09 -6.63 -5.93
N ALA A 57 -3.48 -5.57 -6.64
CA ALA A 57 -4.07 -4.38 -6.02
C ALA A 57 -5.36 -4.72 -5.25
N TYR A 58 -6.26 -5.49 -5.87
CA TYR A 58 -7.50 -5.94 -5.24
C TYR A 58 -7.23 -6.86 -4.04
N GLY A 59 -6.29 -7.79 -4.16
CA GLY A 59 -5.86 -8.63 -3.05
C GLY A 59 -5.36 -7.80 -1.87
N ALA A 60 -4.50 -6.81 -2.11
CA ALA A 60 -4.01 -5.91 -1.07
C ALA A 60 -5.15 -5.12 -0.40
N MET A 61 -6.07 -4.56 -1.19
CA MET A 61 -7.23 -3.82 -0.68
C MET A 61 -8.17 -4.68 0.18
N GLN A 62 -8.25 -5.98 -0.12
CA GLN A 62 -9.10 -6.91 0.61
C GLN A 62 -8.43 -7.49 1.87
N TYR A 63 -7.15 -7.85 1.79
CA TYR A 63 -6.48 -8.67 2.81
C TYR A 63 -5.40 -7.94 3.61
N VAL A 64 -4.99 -6.74 3.19
CA VAL A 64 -3.96 -5.92 3.84
C VAL A 64 -4.58 -4.63 4.39
N THR A 65 -5.81 -4.73 4.88
CA THR A 65 -6.58 -3.60 5.41
C THR A 65 -7.27 -3.96 6.72
N SER A 66 -7.55 -2.94 7.54
CA SER A 66 -8.46 -3.01 8.68
C SER A 66 -9.45 -1.86 8.58
N GLY A 67 -10.74 -2.18 8.61
CA GLY A 67 -11.80 -1.19 8.38
C GLY A 67 -11.73 -0.53 6.99
N GLY A 68 -11.16 -1.21 5.99
CA GLY A 68 -10.96 -0.68 4.65
C GLY A 68 -9.77 0.29 4.50
N ILE A 69 -8.97 0.46 5.56
CA ILE A 69 -7.78 1.31 5.56
C ILE A 69 -6.53 0.42 5.58
N LEU A 70 -5.53 0.77 4.79
CA LEU A 70 -4.28 0.04 4.64
C LEU A 70 -3.54 -0.06 5.99
N ILE A 71 -3.08 -1.26 6.34
CA ILE A 71 -2.32 -1.56 7.56
C ILE A 71 -1.02 -2.28 7.23
N GLU A 72 -0.06 -2.27 8.14
CA GLU A 72 1.18 -3.05 8.00
C GLU A 72 1.14 -4.37 8.78
N ALA A 73 2.03 -5.30 8.44
CA ALA A 73 2.17 -6.59 9.16
C ALA A 73 2.36 -6.41 10.67
N THR A 74 3.03 -5.34 11.08
CA THR A 74 3.30 -4.99 12.49
C THR A 74 2.29 -4.01 13.09
N ASP A 75 1.18 -3.70 12.42
CA ASP A 75 0.30 -2.59 12.82
C ASP A 75 -0.13 -2.66 14.29
N SER A 76 -0.44 -3.85 14.82
CA SER A 76 -0.86 -4.07 16.21
C SER A 76 0.20 -3.69 17.26
N SER A 77 1.49 -3.89 16.97
CA SER A 77 2.60 -3.52 17.86
C SER A 77 3.15 -2.12 17.58
N CYS A 78 2.61 -1.43 16.57
CA CYS A 78 3.20 -0.21 16.04
C CYS A 78 2.61 1.07 16.64
N GLY A 79 3.36 1.64 17.58
CA GLY A 79 3.22 3.02 18.09
C GLY A 79 4.58 3.65 18.44
N ALA A 80 5.57 2.82 18.81
CA ALA A 80 6.96 3.21 19.00
C ALA A 80 7.91 2.75 17.87
N CYS A 81 7.39 2.05 16.86
CA CYS A 81 8.13 1.59 15.68
C CYS A 81 9.00 2.69 15.07
N THR A 82 10.29 2.38 14.89
CA THR A 82 11.31 3.23 14.25
C THR A 82 11.91 2.57 13.00
N GLY A 83 11.43 1.41 12.56
CA GLY A 83 12.00 0.71 11.41
C GLY A 83 11.48 1.22 10.08
N ASP A 84 11.77 0.47 9.02
CA ASP A 84 11.42 0.81 7.64
C ASP A 84 9.93 0.68 7.35
N GLU A 85 9.19 -0.07 8.19
CA GLU A 85 7.74 -0.28 8.08
C GLU A 85 6.95 1.03 7.99
N ARG A 86 7.51 2.12 8.52
CA ARG A 86 6.92 3.47 8.46
C ARG A 86 6.80 4.02 7.04
N LEU A 87 7.59 3.51 6.09
CA LEU A 87 7.65 3.94 4.69
C LEU A 87 6.82 3.06 3.75
N PHE A 88 6.46 1.84 4.18
CA PHE A 88 5.91 0.83 3.28
C PHE A 88 4.55 1.22 2.70
N LYS A 89 3.62 1.73 3.53
CA LYS A 89 2.33 2.26 3.03
C LYS A 89 2.50 3.36 1.99
N GLY A 90 3.48 4.25 2.18
CA GLY A 90 3.81 5.29 1.21
C GLY A 90 4.23 4.72 -0.14
N ALA A 91 5.19 3.79 -0.11
CA ALA A 91 5.64 3.09 -1.31
C ALA A 91 4.49 2.37 -2.03
N PHE A 92 3.58 1.73 -1.28
CA PHE A 92 2.37 1.15 -1.84
C PHE A 92 1.49 2.18 -2.54
N MET A 93 1.14 3.28 -1.85
CA MET A 93 0.24 4.30 -2.39
C MET A 93 0.81 5.00 -3.62
N ARG A 94 2.14 5.25 -3.64
CA ARG A 94 2.82 5.80 -4.82
C ARG A 94 2.68 4.87 -6.03
N ASN A 95 2.89 3.58 -5.88
CA ASN A 95 2.79 2.64 -7.01
C ASN A 95 1.32 2.37 -7.40
N LEU A 96 0.40 2.39 -6.45
CA LEU A 96 -1.03 2.29 -6.74
C LEU A 96 -1.53 3.49 -7.55
N ARG A 97 -1.00 4.70 -7.27
CA ARG A 97 -1.22 5.90 -8.09
C ARG A 97 -0.77 5.70 -9.53
N GLU A 98 0.45 5.22 -9.74
CA GLU A 98 0.98 4.96 -11.09
C GLU A 98 0.13 3.92 -11.84
N PHE A 99 -0.26 2.85 -11.16
CA PHE A 99 -1.16 1.85 -11.72
C PHE A 99 -2.52 2.43 -12.10
N TYR A 100 -3.14 3.22 -11.21
CA TYR A 100 -4.40 3.90 -11.50
C TYR A 100 -4.27 4.87 -12.69
N GLY A 101 -3.13 5.54 -12.83
CA GLY A 101 -2.83 6.39 -13.99
C GLY A 101 -2.78 5.60 -15.29
N ALA A 102 -2.16 4.42 -15.29
CA ALA A 102 -2.10 3.53 -16.46
C ALA A 102 -3.43 2.84 -16.76
N ARG A 103 -4.25 2.56 -15.74
CA ARG A 103 -5.56 1.92 -15.87
C ARG A 103 -6.53 2.44 -14.82
N LYS A 104 -7.41 3.36 -15.24
CA LYS A 104 -8.43 3.94 -14.38
C LYS A 104 -9.38 2.87 -13.85
N ASP A 105 -9.62 2.90 -12.55
CA ASP A 105 -10.51 1.97 -11.83
C ASP A 105 -11.13 2.67 -10.62
N GLU A 106 -12.44 2.90 -10.63
CA GLU A 106 -13.13 3.63 -9.56
C GLU A 106 -13.01 2.95 -8.19
N THR A 107 -12.84 1.62 -8.14
CA THR A 107 -12.67 0.90 -6.87
C THR A 107 -11.36 1.30 -6.21
N ILE A 108 -10.29 1.40 -7.01
CA ILE A 108 -8.98 1.87 -6.56
C ILE A 108 -9.03 3.36 -6.21
N GLY A 109 -9.71 4.17 -7.02
CA GLY A 109 -9.89 5.58 -6.74
C GLY A 109 -10.59 5.84 -5.40
N ASN A 110 -11.65 5.08 -5.11
CA ASN A 110 -12.34 5.12 -3.82
C ASN A 110 -11.47 4.63 -2.67
N PHE A 111 -10.63 3.60 -2.89
CA PHE A 111 -9.68 3.14 -1.89
C PHE A 111 -8.64 4.21 -1.52
N LEU A 112 -8.06 4.88 -2.51
CA LEU A 112 -7.15 6.03 -2.30
C LEU A 112 -7.83 7.12 -1.46
N ARG A 113 -9.06 7.51 -1.85
CA ARG A 113 -9.86 8.52 -1.14
C ARG A 113 -10.17 8.14 0.29
N ASN A 114 -10.55 6.89 0.54
CA ASN A 114 -10.88 6.40 1.88
C ASN A 114 -9.66 6.42 2.81
N ASN A 115 -8.50 5.99 2.32
CA ASN A 115 -7.26 6.06 3.07
C ASN A 115 -6.85 7.51 3.39
N ALA A 116 -6.89 8.40 2.40
CA ALA A 116 -6.56 9.81 2.59
C ALA A 116 -7.49 10.48 3.61
N ASN A 117 -8.80 10.27 3.48
CA ASN A 117 -9.80 10.80 4.40
C ASN A 117 -9.61 10.27 5.83
N SER A 118 -9.34 8.98 6.00
CA SER A 118 -9.09 8.42 7.33
C SER A 118 -7.82 9.01 7.95
N ALA A 119 -6.73 9.05 7.20
CA ALA A 119 -5.47 9.63 7.68
C ALA A 119 -5.65 11.10 8.09
N TYR A 120 -6.34 11.90 7.26
CA TYR A 120 -6.61 13.31 7.52
C TYR A 120 -7.47 13.54 8.77
N ASN A 121 -8.51 12.74 8.96
CA ASN A 121 -9.48 12.95 10.05
C ASN A 121 -9.07 12.30 11.37
N LYS A 122 -8.29 11.20 11.34
CA LYS A 122 -8.05 10.36 12.53
C LYS A 122 -6.58 10.27 12.94
N ALA A 123 -5.66 10.49 12.01
CA ALA A 123 -4.23 10.25 12.24
C ALA A 123 -3.38 11.51 12.12
N ARG A 124 -4.00 12.70 12.11
CA ARG A 124 -3.35 13.99 11.87
C ARG A 124 -3.43 14.89 13.10
N THR A 125 -2.35 15.64 13.36
CA THR A 125 -2.34 16.72 14.35
C THR A 125 -2.77 18.06 13.74
N SER A 126 -3.01 19.08 14.58
CA SER A 126 -3.28 20.46 14.13
C SER A 126 -2.18 21.01 13.19
N ASP A 127 -0.93 20.60 13.42
CA ASP A 127 0.24 21.05 12.67
C ASP A 127 0.52 20.23 11.39
N ASN A 128 -0.43 19.40 10.97
CA ASN A 128 -0.32 18.52 9.79
C ASN A 128 0.78 17.45 9.88
N TYR A 129 1.11 16.99 11.09
CA TYR A 129 1.86 15.75 11.25
C TYR A 129 0.92 14.55 11.22
N TYR A 130 1.38 13.48 10.58
CA TYR A 130 0.63 12.24 10.45
C TYR A 130 1.30 11.09 11.22
N GLY A 131 0.45 10.25 11.81
CA GLY A 131 0.88 9.06 12.54
C GLY A 131 1.05 7.83 11.64
N PHE A 132 1.53 6.74 12.23
CA PHE A 132 1.71 5.47 11.54
C PHE A 132 0.39 4.83 11.10
N ARG A 133 -0.60 4.80 12.01
CA ARG A 133 -1.91 4.18 11.75
C ARG A 133 -2.86 5.20 11.15
N TRP A 134 -3.24 5.02 9.89
CA TRP A 134 -4.21 5.90 9.23
C TRP A 134 -5.65 5.71 9.71
N ASN A 135 -5.93 4.62 10.44
CA ASN A 135 -7.14 4.47 11.25
C ASN A 135 -7.16 5.35 12.50
N GLY A 136 -6.03 5.96 12.86
CA GLY A 136 -5.86 6.70 14.09
C GLY A 136 -5.82 5.83 15.36
N PRO A 137 -5.73 6.47 16.54
CA PRO A 137 -5.38 7.88 16.70
C PRO A 137 -3.93 8.17 16.24
N TYR A 138 -3.58 9.44 16.08
CA TYR A 138 -2.19 9.85 15.88
C TYR A 138 -1.28 9.28 16.99
N ASP A 139 -0.10 8.81 16.61
CA ASP A 139 0.91 8.32 17.54
C ASP A 139 2.02 9.37 17.76
N ARG A 140 2.96 9.51 16.84
CA ARG A 140 4.08 10.44 16.92
C ARG A 140 4.53 10.91 15.55
N LYS A 141 5.32 11.99 15.53
CA LYS A 141 5.92 12.51 14.29
C LYS A 141 7.29 11.91 14.06
N ASP A 142 7.55 11.56 12.82
CA ASP A 142 8.90 11.34 12.28
C ASP A 142 8.85 11.42 10.75
N ALA A 143 10.03 11.46 10.12
CA ALA A 143 10.17 11.59 8.68
C ALA A 143 9.52 10.43 7.90
N GLY A 144 9.57 9.19 8.42
CA GLY A 144 9.03 8.02 7.72
C GLY A 144 7.50 8.05 7.66
N ARG A 145 6.85 8.29 8.81
CA ARG A 145 5.38 8.44 8.90
C ARG A 145 4.89 9.58 8.01
N GLN A 146 5.58 10.73 8.08
CA GLN A 146 5.22 11.89 7.27
C GLN A 146 5.43 11.63 5.77
N THR A 147 6.52 10.96 5.38
CA THR A 147 6.77 10.59 3.97
C THR A 147 5.65 9.71 3.43
N SER A 148 5.23 8.69 4.18
CA SER A 148 4.12 7.83 3.78
C SER A 148 2.80 8.59 3.62
N ALA A 149 2.52 9.53 4.53
CA ALA A 149 1.33 10.37 4.43
C ALA A 149 1.39 11.31 3.21
N LEU A 150 2.56 11.88 2.91
CA LEU A 150 2.74 12.71 1.71
C LEU A 150 2.55 11.90 0.42
N ASP A 151 3.07 10.68 0.35
CA ASP A 151 2.83 9.78 -0.79
C ASP A 151 1.33 9.47 -0.97
N LEU A 152 0.61 9.24 0.12
CA LEU A 152 -0.85 9.06 0.11
C LEU A 152 -1.57 10.32 -0.40
N MET A 153 -1.23 11.50 0.10
CA MET A 153 -1.89 12.74 -0.34
C MET A 153 -1.56 13.06 -1.81
N ASN A 154 -0.32 12.81 -2.25
CA ASN A 154 0.07 12.93 -3.64
C ASN A 154 -0.65 11.91 -4.55
N ALA A 155 -1.03 10.74 -4.02
CA ALA A 155 -1.83 9.76 -4.76
C ALA A 155 -3.25 10.27 -5.07
N MET A 156 -3.75 11.27 -4.35
CA MET A 156 -5.05 11.86 -4.61
C MET A 156 -5.08 12.80 -5.82
N ILE A 157 -3.93 13.29 -6.27
CA ILE A 157 -3.83 14.29 -7.37
C ILE A 157 -4.29 13.71 -8.72
N VAL A 158 -4.23 12.38 -8.89
CA VAL A 158 -4.58 11.72 -10.16
C VAL A 158 -6.05 11.31 -10.26
N LEU A 159 -6.83 11.51 -9.20
CA LEU A 159 -8.27 11.23 -9.14
C LEU A 159 -9.06 12.40 -9.72
#